data_AF-A0A2V0MZW6-F1
#
_entry.id   AF-A0A2V0MZW6-F1
#
_cell.length_a   1.000
_cell.length_b   1.000
_cell.length_c   1.000
_cell.angle_alpha   90.00
_cell.angle_beta   90.00
_cell.angle_gamma   90.00
#
_symmetry.space_group_name_H-M   'P 1'
#
loop_
_entity.id
_entity.type
_entity.pdbx_description
1 polymer ?
#
loop_
_entity_poly.entity_id
_entity_poly.type
_entity_poly.pdbx_seq_one_letter_code
_entity_poly.pdbx_strand_id
1 'polypeptide(L)'
;MTDPLQVTTDELHELSSKQQQAASQIGAASAAAQGVSSSMAVNHGVICVGTTAAVMMAEQTRSAASAGMQAVSTDLGEKLNMAATNYQCTDQQEAGKLDGQMHPR
;
A
#
# COMPACT_ATOMS: atom_id res chain seq x y z
N MET A 1 26.74 12.71 -2.82
CA MET A 1 25.99 12.91 -1.57
C MET A 1 24.63 13.40 -1.98
N THR A 2 23.56 12.71 -1.58
CA THR A 2 22.17 13.16 -1.82
C THR A 2 21.87 14.25 -0.81
N ASP A 3 21.15 15.30 -1.23
CA ASP A 3 20.71 16.34 -0.31
C ASP A 3 19.85 15.77 0.82
N PRO A 4 19.85 16.40 2.01
CA PRO A 4 18.97 16.00 3.11
C PRO A 4 17.51 16.05 2.64
N LEU A 5 16.79 14.94 2.79
CA LEU A 5 15.37 14.88 2.49
C LEU A 5 14.63 15.83 3.44
N GLN A 6 14.05 16.91 2.92
CA GLN A 6 13.10 17.72 3.68
C GLN A 6 11.76 17.01 3.64
N VAL A 7 11.27 16.59 4.81
CA VAL A 7 10.04 15.81 4.97
C VAL A 7 9.08 16.64 5.80
N THR A 8 7.93 16.97 5.23
CA THR A 8 6.81 17.57 5.98
C THR A 8 5.83 16.50 6.45
N THR A 9 5.09 16.78 7.51
CA THR A 9 4.02 15.88 8.01
C THR A 9 2.94 15.64 6.95
N ASP A 10 2.62 16.68 6.17
CA ASP A 10 1.62 16.62 5.10
C ASP A 10 2.06 15.67 3.96
N GLU A 11 3.32 15.73 3.54
CA GLU A 11 3.86 14.82 2.52
C GLU A 11 3.83 13.36 3.00
N LEU A 12 4.10 13.10 4.28
CA LEU A 12 4.02 11.76 4.86
C LEU A 12 2.58 11.23 4.88
N HIS A 13 1.60 12.07 5.23
CA HIS A 13 0.19 11.70 5.14
C HIS A 13 -0.26 11.44 3.71
N GLU A 14 0.19 12.26 2.75
CA GLU A 14 -0.11 12.06 1.34
C GLU A 14 0.47 10.73 0.83
N LEU A 15 1.74 10.44 1.14
CA LEU A 15 2.37 9.17 0.78
C LEU A 15 1.67 7.99 1.45
N SER A 16 1.26 8.12 2.72
CA SER A 16 0.49 7.10 3.43
C SER A 16 -0.82 6.77 2.72
N SER A 17 -1.58 7.81 2.33
CA SER A 17 -2.82 7.68 1.58
C SER A 17 -2.61 7.01 0.21
N LYS A 18 -1.55 7.39 -0.52
CA LYS A 18 -1.18 6.76 -1.80
C LYS A 18 -0.90 5.27 -1.64
N GLN A 19 -0.24 4.85 -0.55
CA GLN A 19 0.01 3.44 -0.31
C GLN A 19 -1.26 2.65 0.01
N GLN A 20 -2.19 3.22 0.78
CA GLN A 20 -3.49 2.60 1.04
C GLN A 20 -4.32 2.48 -0.25
N GLN A 21 -4.30 3.52 -1.09
CA GLN A 21 -4.93 3.48 -2.40
C GLN A 21 -4.30 2.40 -3.30
N ALA A 22 -2.96 2.29 -3.32
CA ALA A 22 -2.27 1.26 -4.07
C ALA A 22 -2.69 -0.15 -3.62
N ALA A 23 -2.73 -0.42 -2.31
CA ALA A 23 -3.21 -1.69 -1.77
C ALA A 23 -4.63 -2.00 -2.25
N SER A 24 -5.56 -1.04 -2.16
CA SER A 24 -6.93 -1.21 -2.66
C SER A 24 -6.98 -1.52 -4.16
N GLN A 25 -6.21 -0.81 -4.99
CA GLN A 25 -6.20 -1.01 -6.44
C GLN A 25 -5.60 -2.38 -6.82
N ILE A 26 -4.53 -2.81 -6.13
CA ILE A 26 -3.93 -4.13 -6.32
C ILE A 26 -4.94 -5.24 -5.99
N GLY A 27 -5.67 -5.10 -4.88
CA GLY A 27 -6.72 -6.04 -4.50
C GLY A 27 -7.82 -6.14 -5.55
N ALA A 28 -8.31 -4.99 -6.03
CA ALA A 28 -9.33 -4.93 -7.07
C ALA A 28 -8.85 -5.57 -8.40
N ALA A 29 -7.62 -5.27 -8.83
CA ALA A 29 -7.04 -5.83 -10.04
C ALA A 29 -6.84 -7.35 -9.95
N SER A 30 -6.45 -7.85 -8.78
CA SER A 30 -6.35 -9.30 -8.51
C SER A 30 -7.71 -9.96 -8.62
N ALA A 31 -8.74 -9.40 -7.96
CA ALA A 31 -10.10 -9.94 -7.95
C ALA A 31 -10.73 -9.97 -9.35
N ALA A 32 -10.51 -8.94 -10.16
CA ALA A 32 -11.04 -8.85 -11.52
C ALA A 32 -10.57 -9.99 -12.45
N ALA A 33 -9.42 -10.60 -12.15
CA ALA A 33 -8.84 -11.67 -12.94
C ALA A 33 -9.18 -13.08 -12.41
N GLN A 34 -9.94 -13.21 -11.32
CA GLN A 34 -10.30 -14.51 -10.73
C GLN A 34 -11.50 -15.13 -11.46
N GLY A 35 -11.49 -16.46 -11.58
CA GLY A 35 -12.61 -17.25 -12.12
C GLY A 35 -12.59 -17.41 -13.64
N VAL A 36 -11.58 -16.87 -14.33
CA VAL A 36 -11.36 -17.09 -15.77
C VAL A 36 -11.12 -18.57 -16.05
N SER A 37 -10.33 -19.26 -15.21
CA SER A 37 -10.12 -20.71 -15.37
C SER A 37 -11.43 -21.50 -15.24
N SER A 38 -12.29 -21.14 -14.29
CA SER A 38 -13.61 -21.78 -14.11
C SER A 38 -14.53 -21.52 -15.31
N SER A 39 -14.58 -20.28 -15.82
CA SER A 39 -15.35 -19.94 -17.02
C SER A 39 -14.88 -20.73 -18.25
N MET A 40 -13.56 -20.87 -18.43
CA MET A 40 -12.99 -21.68 -19.49
C MET A 40 -13.34 -23.16 -19.37
N ALA A 41 -13.30 -23.71 -18.15
CA ALA A 41 -13.68 -25.09 -17.90
C ALA A 41 -15.13 -25.36 -18.30
N VAL A 42 -16.05 -24.43 -18.01
CA VAL A 42 -17.47 -24.53 -18.36
C VAL A 42 -17.69 -24.42 -19.88
N ASN A 43 -17.03 -23.47 -20.54
CA ASN A 43 -17.31 -23.14 -21.95
C ASN A 43 -16.56 -24.00 -22.97
N HIS A 44 -15.35 -24.45 -22.63
CA HIS A 44 -14.49 -25.21 -23.55
C HIS A 44 -14.25 -26.66 -23.11
N GLY A 45 -14.57 -26.99 -21.86
CA GLY A 45 -14.52 -28.34 -21.34
C GLY A 45 -13.13 -28.98 -21.47
N VAL A 46 -13.15 -30.29 -21.71
CA VAL A 46 -11.94 -31.14 -21.67
C VAL A 46 -10.93 -30.83 -22.76
N ILE A 47 -11.36 -30.25 -23.89
CA ILE A 47 -10.47 -29.92 -25.02
C ILE A 47 -9.40 -28.90 -24.57
N CYS A 48 -9.79 -27.97 -23.68
CA CYS A 48 -8.90 -26.93 -23.18
C CYS A 48 -8.37 -27.21 -21.77
N VAL A 49 -8.33 -28.48 -21.32
CA VAL A 49 -7.95 -28.81 -19.92
C VAL A 49 -6.54 -28.31 -19.57
N GLY A 50 -5.57 -28.46 -20.47
CA GLY A 50 -4.20 -27.99 -20.25
C GLY A 50 -4.12 -26.46 -20.10
N THR A 51 -4.79 -25.73 -20.97
CA THR A 51 -4.86 -24.27 -20.90
C THR A 51 -5.61 -23.80 -19.66
N THR A 52 -6.71 -24.48 -19.29
CA THR A 52 -7.49 -24.19 -18.08
C THR A 52 -6.63 -24.33 -16.82
N ALA A 53 -5.85 -25.42 -16.73
CA ALA A 53 -4.91 -25.63 -15.62
C ALA A 53 -3.82 -24.54 -15.57
N ALA A 54 -3.27 -24.16 -16.74
CA ALA A 54 -2.28 -23.08 -16.82
C ALA A 54 -2.85 -21.73 -16.33
N VAL A 55 -4.09 -21.40 -16.73
CA VAL A 55 -4.76 -20.17 -16.27
C VAL A 55 -5.04 -20.23 -14.77
N MET A 56 -5.49 -21.36 -14.24
CA MET A 56 -5.71 -21.53 -12.79
C MET A 56 -4.43 -21.29 -11.99
N MET A 57 -3.29 -21.83 -12.44
CA MET A 57 -2.00 -21.57 -11.79
C MET A 57 -1.63 -20.08 -11.86
N ALA A 58 -1.83 -19.44 -13.02
CA ALA A 58 -1.57 -18.02 -13.18
C ALA A 58 -2.45 -17.14 -12.26
N GLU A 59 -3.74 -17.47 -12.10
CA GLU A 59 -4.65 -16.81 -11.16
C GLU A 59 -4.14 -16.95 -9.72
N GLN A 60 -3.71 -18.14 -9.32
CA GLN A 60 -3.23 -18.39 -7.96
C GLN A 60 -1.90 -17.67 -7.68
N THR A 61 -0.95 -17.71 -8.62
CA THR A 61 0.31 -16.95 -8.51
C THR A 61 0.06 -15.44 -8.45
N ARG A 62 -0.84 -14.92 -9.31
CA ARG A 62 -1.23 -13.50 -9.27
C ARG A 62 -1.85 -13.14 -7.92
N SER A 63 -2.77 -13.96 -7.41
CA SER A 63 -3.39 -13.73 -6.11
C SER A 63 -2.37 -13.66 -4.98
N ALA A 64 -1.39 -14.57 -4.96
CA ALA A 64 -0.32 -14.55 -3.96
C ALA A 64 0.58 -13.32 -4.08
N ALA A 65 0.99 -12.95 -5.29
CA ALA A 65 1.80 -11.76 -5.54
C ALA A 65 1.05 -10.48 -5.13
N SER A 66 -0.22 -10.35 -5.53
CA SER A 66 -1.08 -9.22 -5.15
C SER A 66 -1.31 -9.15 -3.64
N ALA A 67 -1.44 -10.27 -2.93
CA ALA A 67 -1.53 -10.27 -1.47
C ALA A 67 -0.23 -9.75 -0.82
N GLY A 68 0.94 -10.17 -1.32
CA GLY A 68 2.22 -9.65 -0.86
C GLY A 68 2.38 -8.15 -1.10
N MET A 69 2.03 -7.67 -2.30
CA MET A 69 2.11 -6.24 -2.62
C MET A 69 1.13 -5.41 -1.77
N GLN A 70 -0.10 -5.91 -1.53
CA GLN A 70 -1.04 -5.28 -0.62
C GLN A 70 -0.48 -5.16 0.80
N ALA A 71 0.11 -6.23 1.32
CA ALA A 71 0.70 -6.21 2.66
C ALA A 71 1.82 -5.17 2.79
N VAL A 72 2.73 -5.11 1.81
CA VAL A 72 3.83 -4.13 1.79
C VAL A 72 3.29 -2.69 1.69
N SER A 73 2.32 -2.44 0.82
CA SER A 73 1.71 -1.11 0.71
C SER A 73 1.00 -0.70 2.00
N THR A 74 0.21 -1.59 2.61
CA THR A 74 -0.45 -1.29 3.89
C THR A 74 0.58 -0.98 4.99
N ASP A 75 1.59 -1.84 5.17
CA ASP A 75 2.65 -1.64 6.18
C ASP A 75 3.42 -0.33 5.97
N LEU A 76 3.77 -0.01 4.72
CA LEU A 76 4.44 1.26 4.41
C LEU A 76 3.51 2.46 4.69
N GLY A 77 2.23 2.35 4.36
CA GLY A 77 1.22 3.36 4.68
C GLY A 77 1.13 3.64 6.18
N GLU A 78 1.08 2.59 7.00
CA GLU A 78 1.06 2.70 8.47
C GLU A 78 2.33 3.35 9.02
N LYS A 79 3.51 2.94 8.51
CA LYS A 79 4.80 3.52 8.91
C LYS A 79 4.90 5.01 8.58
N LEU A 80 4.42 5.43 7.42
CA LEU A 80 4.38 6.83 7.03
C LEU A 80 3.45 7.65 7.94
N ASN A 81 2.30 7.09 8.31
CA ASN A 81 1.38 7.75 9.23
C ASN A 81 1.95 7.87 10.66
N MET A 82 2.63 6.83 11.14
CA MET A 82 3.35 6.89 12.41
C MET A 82 4.48 7.92 12.37
N ALA A 83 5.24 7.99 11.29
CA ALA A 83 6.29 8.99 11.11
C ALA A 83 5.72 10.41 11.15
N ALA A 84 4.62 10.68 10.45
CA ALA A 84 3.94 11.97 10.47
C ALA A 84 3.50 12.37 11.90
N THR A 85 2.90 11.42 12.63
CA THR A 85 2.47 11.62 14.02
C THR A 85 3.67 11.96 14.92
N ASN A 86 4.78 11.25 14.77
CA ASN A 86 5.99 11.49 15.58
C ASN A 86 6.63 12.84 15.29
N TYR A 87 6.69 13.26 14.02
CA TYR A 87 7.17 14.59 13.64
C TYR A 87 6.28 15.69 14.23
N GLN A 88 4.97 15.59 14.06
CA GLN A 88 4.02 16.56 14.62
C GLN A 88 4.14 16.67 16.14
N CYS A 89 4.27 15.55 16.85
CA CYS A 89 4.43 15.53 18.30
C CYS A 89 5.74 16.21 18.73
N THR A 90 6.83 15.93 18.03
CA THR A 90 8.14 16.56 18.30
C THR A 90 8.07 18.06 18.07
N ASP A 91 7.49 18.51 16.96
CA ASP A 91 7.36 19.93 16.64
C ASP A 91 6.53 20.68 17.69
N GLN A 92 5.41 20.09 18.13
CA GLN A 92 4.58 20.66 19.18
C GLN A 92 5.32 20.72 20.53
N GLN A 93 6.06 19.67 20.87
CA GLN A 93 6.83 19.61 22.12
C GLN A 93 7.92 20.68 22.15
N GLU A 94 8.69 20.82 21.08
CA GLU A 94 9.77 21.80 21.01
C GLU A 94 9.24 23.23 20.91
N ALA A 95 8.13 23.46 20.18
CA ALA A 95 7.45 24.75 20.17
C ALA A 95 7.01 25.16 21.58
N GLY A 96 6.39 24.25 22.35
CA GLY A 96 5.99 24.53 23.73
C GLY A 96 7.16 24.83 24.67
N LYS A 97 8.32 24.15 24.47
CA LYS A 97 9.55 24.46 25.21
C LYS A 97 10.08 25.85 24.87
N LEU A 98 10.06 26.23 23.59
CA LEU A 98 10.50 27.56 23.14
C LEU A 98 9.60 28.66 23.70
N ASP A 99 8.28 28.48 23.62
CA ASP A 99 7.31 29.43 24.18
C ASP A 99 7.49 29.60 25.69
N GLY A 100 7.80 28.52 26.42
CA GLY A 100 8.09 28.56 27.85
C GLY A 100 9.43 29.23 28.21
N GLN A 101 10.38 29.29 27.27
CA GLN A 101 11.69 29.93 27.46
C GLN A 101 11.71 31.40 27.01
N MET A 102 10.79 31.82 26.13
CA MET A 102 10.68 33.20 25.71
C MET A 102 10.02 34.05 26.81
N HIS A 103 10.72 35.10 27.27
CA HIS A 103 10.12 36.08 28.18
C HIS A 103 8.96 36.81 27.49
N PRO A 104 7.83 37.05 28.20
CA PRO A 104 6.77 37.90 27.67
C PRO A 104 7.34 39.29 27.37
N ARG A 105 7.05 39.80 26.17
CA ARG A 105 7.40 41.16 25.75
C ARG A 105 6.51 42.20 26.40
#